data_AF-G4Z4B5-F1
#
_entry.id   AF-G4Z4B5-F1
#
_cell.length_a   1.000
_cell.length_b   1.000
_cell.length_c   1.000
_cell.angle_alpha   90.00
_cell.angle_beta   90.00
_cell.angle_gamma   90.00
#
_symmetry.space_group_name_H-M   'P 1'
#
loop_
_entity.id
_entity.type
_entity.pdbx_description
1 polymer ?
#
loop_
_entity_poly.entity_id
_entity_poly.type
_entity_poly.pdbx_seq_one_letter_code
_entity_poly.pdbx_strand_id
1 'polypeptide(L)'
;MAQLKVVALVVRWGLASANARDDVSSAISDLLTADLSMARACELSHVGSVALLDLVWMRSLRDAETSRWTVAKLLQSERHYYRWEFSQALQQAVRRDDFVMTRWMLQHFSGCLVMKDVVEEAARRGG
;
A
#
# COMPACT_ATOMS: atom_id res chain seq x y z
N MET A 1 -15.12 -12.36 -19.91
CA MET A 1 -13.78 -12.02 -20.45
C MET A 1 -13.75 -10.61 -21.06
N ALA A 2 -13.97 -9.54 -20.29
CA ALA A 2 -14.03 -8.16 -20.82
C ALA A 2 -12.95 -7.22 -20.26
N GLN A 3 -12.39 -7.50 -19.08
CA GLN A 3 -11.43 -6.60 -18.41
C GLN A 3 -10.03 -6.59 -19.02
N LEU A 4 -9.58 -7.69 -19.64
CA LEU A 4 -8.25 -7.78 -20.26
C LEU A 4 -8.08 -6.84 -21.47
N LYS A 5 -9.17 -6.51 -22.19
CA LYS A 5 -9.10 -5.63 -23.36
C LYS A 5 -8.88 -4.17 -22.96
N VAL A 6 -9.45 -3.73 -21.84
CA VAL A 6 -9.31 -2.35 -21.34
C VAL A 6 -7.88 -2.10 -20.86
N VAL A 7 -7.32 -3.03 -20.08
CA VAL A 7 -5.93 -2.94 -19.59
C VAL A 7 -4.94 -2.93 -20.76
N ALA A 8 -5.13 -3.78 -21.76
CA ALA A 8 -4.30 -3.78 -22.96
C ALA A 8 -4.40 -2.48 -23.77
N LEU A 9 -5.57 -1.83 -23.78
CA LEU A 9 -5.79 -0.57 -24.50
C LEU A 9 -5.10 0.61 -23.79
N VAL A 10 -5.23 0.68 -22.46
CA VAL A 10 -4.61 1.74 -21.64
C VAL A 10 -3.09 1.68 -21.72
N VAL A 11 -2.52 0.46 -21.65
CA VAL A 11 -1.07 0.25 -21.78
C VAL A 11 -0.57 0.62 -23.20
N ARG A 12 -1.33 0.25 -24.24
CA ARG A 12 -0.96 0.56 -25.64
C ARG A 12 -1.05 2.05 -25.97
N TRP A 13 -2.06 2.74 -25.46
CA TRP A 13 -2.22 4.18 -25.64
C TRP A 13 -1.10 4.95 -24.94
N GLY A 14 -0.73 4.51 -23.75
CA GLY A 14 0.28 5.19 -22.95
C GLY A 14 1.72 5.05 -23.45
N LEU A 15 2.05 3.96 -24.14
CA LEU A 15 3.38 3.75 -24.74
C LEU A 15 3.66 4.63 -25.98
N ALA A 16 2.63 5.25 -26.57
CA ALA A 16 2.73 5.97 -27.84
C ALA A 16 3.12 7.46 -27.70
N SER A 17 3.19 8.01 -26.48
CA SER A 17 3.50 9.44 -26.27
C SER A 17 4.69 9.63 -25.33
N ALA A 18 5.70 10.38 -25.79
CA ALA A 18 6.95 10.61 -25.06
C ALA A 18 6.78 11.50 -23.82
N ASN A 19 5.81 12.42 -23.82
CA ASN A 19 5.42 13.22 -22.65
C ASN A 19 4.37 12.49 -21.79
N ALA A 20 3.69 11.48 -22.35
CA ALA A 20 2.76 10.66 -21.59
C ALA A 20 3.46 9.59 -20.76
N ARG A 21 4.76 9.33 -20.89
CA ARG A 21 5.40 8.24 -20.13
C ARG A 21 5.29 8.42 -18.62
N ASP A 22 5.48 9.63 -18.11
CA ASP A 22 5.36 9.91 -16.67
C ASP A 22 3.88 9.90 -16.22
N ASP A 23 3.00 10.52 -17.01
CA ASP A 23 1.55 10.52 -16.75
C ASP A 23 0.93 9.12 -16.83
N VAL A 24 1.40 8.28 -17.75
CA VAL A 24 0.97 6.90 -17.96
C VAL A 24 1.55 6.02 -16.89
N SER A 25 2.82 6.19 -16.51
CA SER A 25 3.39 5.46 -15.39
C SER A 25 2.62 5.78 -14.11
N SER A 26 2.28 7.05 -13.87
CA SER A 26 1.44 7.45 -12.75
C SER A 26 0.05 6.86 -12.84
N ALA A 27 -0.60 6.89 -14.02
CA ALA A 27 -1.95 6.35 -14.22
C ALA A 27 -2.00 4.82 -14.09
N ILE A 28 -0.97 4.11 -14.57
CA ILE A 28 -0.84 2.66 -14.43
C ILE A 28 -0.58 2.31 -12.97
N SER A 29 0.33 2.99 -12.28
CA SER A 29 0.54 2.81 -10.84
C SER A 29 -0.74 3.07 -10.06
N ASP A 30 -1.48 4.14 -10.39
CA ASP A 30 -2.76 4.44 -9.77
C ASP A 30 -3.81 3.37 -10.07
N LEU A 31 -3.84 2.78 -11.27
CA LEU A 31 -4.77 1.70 -11.56
C LEU A 31 -4.40 0.43 -10.79
N LEU A 32 -3.12 0.08 -10.75
CA LEU A 32 -2.62 -1.13 -10.09
C LEU A 32 -2.72 -1.04 -8.55
N THR A 33 -2.71 0.17 -8.00
CA THR A 33 -2.80 0.41 -6.56
C THR A 33 -4.20 0.81 -6.09
N ALA A 34 -5.18 0.92 -7.00
CA ALA A 34 -6.51 1.47 -6.68
C ALA A 34 -7.24 0.74 -5.53
N ASP A 35 -7.12 -0.59 -5.52
CA ASP A 35 -7.71 -1.47 -4.51
C ASP A 35 -6.64 -2.14 -3.63
N LEU A 36 -5.40 -1.62 -3.67
CA LEU A 36 -4.29 -2.22 -2.96
C LEU A 36 -4.27 -1.75 -1.50
N SER A 37 -4.57 -2.66 -0.59
CA SER A 37 -4.42 -2.44 0.85
C SER A 37 -2.94 -2.34 1.25
N MET A 38 -2.65 -1.70 2.38
CA MET A 38 -1.29 -1.59 2.91
C MET A 38 -0.68 -2.96 3.25
N ALA A 39 -1.47 -3.86 3.82
CA ALA A 39 -1.06 -5.23 4.13
C ALA A 39 -0.72 -6.02 2.86
N ARG A 40 -1.51 -5.85 1.80
CA ARG A 40 -1.23 -6.48 0.51
C ARG A 40 0.00 -5.86 -0.17
N ALA A 41 0.21 -4.55 -0.03
CA ALA A 41 1.42 -3.88 -0.48
C ALA A 41 2.66 -4.43 0.23
N CYS A 42 2.59 -4.68 1.55
CA CYS A 42 3.65 -5.33 2.31
C CYS A 42 3.96 -6.75 1.79
N GLU A 43 2.93 -7.54 1.50
CA GLU A 43 3.10 -8.90 0.96
C GLU A 43 3.76 -8.92 -0.44
N LEU A 44 3.35 -8.01 -1.32
CA LEU A 44 3.84 -7.93 -2.70
C LEU A 44 5.21 -7.24 -2.82
N SER A 45 5.62 -6.49 -1.81
CA SER A 45 6.87 -5.78 -1.83
C SER A 45 8.07 -6.71 -1.71
N HIS A 46 9.17 -6.32 -2.36
CA HIS A 46 10.48 -6.94 -2.14
C HIS A 46 10.96 -6.66 -0.71
N VAL A 47 11.59 -7.64 -0.06
CA VAL A 47 12.11 -7.48 1.31
C VAL A 47 13.13 -6.33 1.38
N GLY A 48 12.95 -5.39 2.32
CA GLY A 48 13.77 -4.20 2.46
C GLY A 48 13.38 -3.04 1.55
N SER A 49 12.29 -3.16 0.77
CA SER A 49 11.77 -2.08 -0.08
C SER A 49 10.46 -1.52 0.45
N VAL A 50 10.32 -0.20 0.47
CA VAL A 50 9.09 0.49 0.90
C VAL A 50 8.38 1.22 -0.23
N ALA A 51 8.86 1.09 -1.47
CA ALA A 51 8.34 1.88 -2.59
C ALA A 51 6.84 1.67 -2.84
N LEU A 52 6.34 0.44 -2.70
CA LEU A 52 4.92 0.15 -2.87
C LEU A 52 4.08 0.66 -1.69
N LEU A 53 4.65 0.67 -0.49
CA LEU A 53 4.02 1.21 0.71
C LEU A 53 3.89 2.74 0.57
N ASP A 54 4.93 3.41 0.10
CA ASP A 54 4.91 4.85 -0.20
C ASP A 54 3.85 5.19 -1.26
N LEU A 55 3.71 4.38 -2.31
CA LEU A 55 2.68 4.59 -3.34
C LEU A 55 1.26 4.51 -2.76
N VAL A 56 0.97 3.47 -1.98
CA VAL A 56 -0.35 3.31 -1.32
C VAL A 56 -0.58 4.44 -0.32
N TRP A 57 0.44 4.82 0.45
CA TRP A 57 0.34 5.91 1.42
C TRP A 57 0.08 7.26 0.76
N MET A 58 0.87 7.64 -0.23
CA MET A 58 0.71 8.91 -0.96
C MET A 58 -0.65 8.97 -1.67
N ARG A 59 -1.12 7.84 -2.20
CA ARG A 59 -2.49 7.75 -2.73
C ARG A 59 -3.53 7.99 -1.64
N SER A 60 -3.38 7.38 -0.47
CA SER A 60 -4.34 7.57 0.63
C SER A 60 -4.48 9.04 1.04
N LEU A 61 -3.36 9.77 1.11
CA LEU A 61 -3.34 11.21 1.40
C LEU A 61 -4.05 12.00 0.31
N ARG A 62 -3.76 11.71 -0.96
CA ARG A 62 -4.39 12.36 -2.11
C ARG A 62 -5.90 12.10 -2.16
N ASP A 63 -6.31 10.84 -1.99
CA ASP A 63 -7.72 10.43 -2.08
C ASP A 63 -8.55 10.99 -0.91
N ALA A 64 -7.94 11.26 0.25
CA ALA A 64 -8.59 11.88 1.40
C ALA A 64 -9.20 13.26 1.07
N GLU A 65 -8.56 14.01 0.18
CA GLU A 65 -9.01 15.34 -0.26
C GLU A 65 -10.12 15.26 -1.33
N THR A 66 -10.37 14.08 -1.89
CA THR A 66 -11.35 13.90 -2.97
C THR A 66 -12.73 13.51 -2.45
N SER A 67 -13.80 13.82 -3.20
CA SER A 67 -15.15 13.33 -2.89
C SER A 67 -15.39 11.88 -3.31
N ARG A 68 -14.48 11.29 -4.11
CA ARG A 68 -14.58 9.91 -4.58
C ARG A 68 -14.29 8.94 -3.43
N TRP A 69 -15.00 7.81 -3.42
CA TRP A 69 -14.71 6.71 -2.51
C TRP A 69 -13.61 5.82 -3.10
N THR A 70 -12.59 5.51 -2.30
CA THR A 70 -11.52 4.56 -2.62
C THR A 70 -11.12 3.78 -1.36
N VAL A 71 -10.53 2.60 -1.52
CA VAL A 71 -10.01 1.82 -0.38
C VAL A 71 -8.89 2.59 0.33
N ALA A 72 -7.99 3.22 -0.43
CA ALA A 72 -6.90 4.02 0.11
C ALA A 72 -7.40 5.16 1.00
N LYS A 73 -8.55 5.79 0.66
CA LYS A 73 -9.15 6.85 1.48
C LYS A 73 -9.51 6.39 2.89
N LEU A 74 -9.91 5.13 3.07
CA LEU A 74 -10.29 4.60 4.39
C LEU A 74 -9.12 4.67 5.38
N LEU A 75 -7.86 4.61 4.93
CA LEU A 75 -6.69 4.82 5.79
C LEU A 75 -6.72 6.19 6.48
N GLN A 76 -7.21 7.22 5.80
CA GLN A 76 -7.21 8.58 6.33
C GLN A 76 -8.53 8.97 6.99
N SER A 77 -9.66 8.37 6.55
CA SER A 77 -10.99 8.74 7.04
C SER A 77 -11.53 7.85 8.15
N GLU A 78 -11.12 6.58 8.24
CA GLU A 78 -11.73 5.59 9.14
C GLU A 78 -10.75 5.06 10.19
N ARG A 79 -10.90 5.52 11.44
CA ARG A 79 -10.00 5.15 12.55
C ARG A 79 -9.92 3.64 12.81
N HIS A 80 -11.05 2.93 12.68
CA HIS A 80 -11.08 1.49 12.88
C HIS A 80 -10.35 0.75 11.76
N TYR A 81 -10.54 1.19 10.52
CA TYR A 81 -9.83 0.64 9.37
C TYR A 81 -8.32 0.92 9.48
N TYR A 82 -7.92 2.15 9.80
CA TYR A 82 -6.52 2.52 10.01
C TYR A 82 -5.79 1.60 11.00
N ARG A 83 -6.40 1.34 12.16
CA ARG A 83 -5.84 0.46 13.19
C ARG A 83 -5.80 -1.00 12.75
N TRP A 84 -6.87 -1.48 12.12
CA TRP A 84 -6.94 -2.85 11.63
C TRP A 84 -5.90 -3.09 10.52
N GLU A 85 -5.80 -2.19 9.56
CA GLU A 85 -4.86 -2.28 8.44
C GLU A 85 -3.40 -2.22 8.93
N PHE A 86 -3.10 -1.36 9.91
CA PHE A 86 -1.80 -1.35 10.59
C PHE A 86 -1.44 -2.73 11.16
N SER A 87 -2.36 -3.34 11.92
CA SER A 87 -2.11 -4.65 12.53
C SER A 87 -1.87 -5.74 11.47
N GLN A 88 -2.65 -5.73 10.38
CA GLN A 88 -2.46 -6.66 9.28
C GLN A 88 -1.09 -6.45 8.61
N ALA A 89 -0.75 -5.22 8.26
CA ALA A 89 0.50 -4.91 7.56
C ALA A 89 1.74 -5.17 8.43
N LEU A 90 1.68 -4.81 9.71
CA LEU A 90 2.77 -5.06 10.65
C LEU A 90 3.00 -6.56 10.87
N GLN A 91 1.92 -7.35 10.96
CA GLN A 91 2.03 -8.81 11.05
C GLN A 91 2.73 -9.40 9.80
N GLN A 92 2.44 -8.88 8.60
CA GLN A 92 3.13 -9.33 7.38
C GLN A 92 4.62 -8.96 7.38
N ALA A 93 4.97 -7.74 7.78
CA ALA A 93 6.36 -7.30 7.85
C ALA A 93 7.19 -8.15 8.84
N VAL A 94 6.63 -8.40 10.03
CA VAL A 94 7.28 -9.24 11.06
C VAL A 94 7.42 -10.69 10.61
N ARG A 95 6.39 -11.27 9.97
CA ARG A 95 6.47 -12.65 9.45
C ARG A 95 7.57 -12.85 8.41
N ARG A 96 7.99 -11.77 7.74
CA ARG A 96 9.02 -11.76 6.71
C ARG A 96 10.37 -11.29 7.22
N ASP A 97 10.49 -11.00 8.52
CA ASP A 97 11.68 -10.43 9.16
C ASP A 97 12.16 -9.13 8.45
N ASP A 98 11.20 -8.35 7.93
CA ASP A 98 11.47 -7.11 7.21
C ASP A 98 11.46 -5.92 8.17
N PHE A 99 12.63 -5.65 8.74
CA PHE A 99 12.82 -4.53 9.66
C PHE A 99 12.64 -3.16 9.01
N VAL A 100 12.88 -3.05 7.69
CA VAL A 100 12.72 -1.77 6.97
C VAL A 100 11.24 -1.44 6.87
N MET A 101 10.41 -2.39 6.44
CA MET A 101 8.96 -2.22 6.41
C MET A 101 8.37 -2.04 7.81
N THR A 102 8.86 -2.80 8.79
CA THR A 102 8.41 -2.68 10.18
C THR A 102 8.65 -1.27 10.71
N ARG A 103 9.85 -0.71 10.49
CA ARG A 103 10.17 0.66 10.88
C ARG A 103 9.31 1.67 10.13
N TRP A 104 9.13 1.49 8.82
CA TRP A 104 8.29 2.36 8.01
C TRP A 104 6.85 2.41 8.54
N MET A 105 6.27 1.26 8.89
CA MET A 105 4.91 1.16 9.44
C MET A 105 4.80 1.93 10.76
N LEU A 106 5.76 1.76 11.68
CA LEU A 106 5.75 2.45 12.98
C LEU A 106 5.90 3.97 12.85
N GLN A 107 6.58 4.46 11.81
CA GLN A 107 6.75 5.89 11.55
C GLN A 107 5.48 6.52 10.95
N HIS A 108 4.81 5.82 10.04
CA HIS A 108 3.64 6.36 9.33
C HIS A 108 2.33 6.14 10.10
N PHE A 109 2.19 5.02 10.79
CA PHE A 109 1.00 4.69 11.59
C PHE A 109 1.07 5.23 13.02
N SER A 110 1.19 6.56 13.15
CA SER A 110 1.26 7.21 14.47
C SER A 110 -0.01 6.98 15.31
N GLY A 111 0.16 6.79 16.63
CA GLY A 111 -0.97 6.60 17.55
C GLY A 111 -1.64 5.22 17.50
N CYS A 112 -1.11 4.27 16.71
CA CYS A 112 -1.48 2.86 16.82
C CYS A 112 -0.70 2.18 17.95
N LEU A 113 -1.41 1.41 18.78
CA LEU A 113 -0.78 0.52 19.75
C LEU A 113 -0.40 -0.78 19.04
N VAL A 114 0.84 -1.24 19.21
CA VAL A 114 1.28 -2.53 18.68
C VAL A 114 0.50 -3.63 19.40
N MET A 115 -0.24 -4.46 18.65
CA MET A 115 -1.01 -5.56 19.22
C MET A 115 -0.08 -6.60 19.86
N LYS A 116 -0.49 -7.17 21.00
CA LYS A 116 0.25 -8.17 21.75
C LYS A 116 0.70 -9.35 20.88
N ASP A 117 -0.18 -9.84 20.02
CA ASP A 117 0.10 -10.97 19.12
C ASP A 117 1.27 -10.71 18.15
N VAL A 118 1.45 -9.44 17.74
CA VAL A 118 2.57 -9.04 16.88
C VAL A 118 3.88 -9.01 17.67
N VAL A 119 3.83 -8.56 18.92
CA VAL A 119 4.99 -8.56 19.83
C VAL A 119 5.42 -9.99 20.14
N GLU A 120 4.47 -10.89 20.38
CA GLU A 120 4.75 -12.31 20.63
C GLU A 120 5.37 -12.99 19.40
N GLU A 121 4.87 -12.71 18.20
CA GLU A 121 5.44 -13.26 16.96
C GLU A 121 6.86 -12.70 16.68
N ALA A 122 7.12 -11.42 16.95
CA ALA A 122 8.46 -10.85 16.84
C ALA A 122 9.43 -11.47 17.87
N ALA A 123 8.98 -11.63 19.12
CA ALA A 123 9.78 -12.24 20.19
C ALA A 123 10.13 -13.71 19.89
N ARG A 124 9.19 -14.46 19.30
CA ARG A 124 9.41 -15.86 18.87
C ARG A 124 10.51 -15.98 17.82
N ARG A 125 10.76 -14.93 17.03
CA ARG A 125 11.72 -14.93 15.91
C ARG A 125 13.11 -14.42 16.25
N GLY A 126 13.34 -13.98 17.49
CA GLY A 126 14.67 -13.62 17.99
C GLY A 126 15.17 -12.29 17.43
N GLY A 127 14.45 -11.22 17.77
CA GLY A 127 14.67 -9.85 17.26
C GLY A 127 16.10 -9.31 17.29
#